data_AF-A0A922XBS8-F1
#
_entry.id   AF-A0A922XBS8-F1
#
_cell.length_a   1.000
_cell.length_b   1.000
_cell.length_c   1.000
_cell.angle_alpha   90.00
_cell.angle_beta   90.00
_cell.angle_gamma   90.00
#
_symmetry.space_group_name_H-M   'P 1'
#
loop_
_entity.id
_entity.type
_entity.pdbx_description
1 polymer ?
#
loop_
_entity_poly.entity_id
_entity_poly.type
_entity_poly.pdbx_seq_one_letter_code
_entity_poly.pdbx_strand_id
1 'polypeptide(L)' 'MRQRERELQDGAEMAGWTADTLERILSIDPVVTIDHVDEYGMPWFRYELIGAEGVVEHHSLAIYDDESWERVARD' A
#
# COMPACT_ATOMS: atom_id res chain seq x y z
N MET A 1 2.09 -4.92 -10.39
CA MET A 1 1.98 -3.55 -9.85
C MET A 1 3.14 -2.70 -10.37
N ARG A 2 2.94 -1.39 -10.61
CA ARG A 2 4.00 -0.46 -11.09
C ARG A 2 4.83 0.15 -9.94
N GLN A 3 4.49 -0.14 -8.69
CA GLN A 3 5.15 0.44 -7.51
C GLN A 3 6.67 0.23 -7.50
N ARG A 4 7.11 -0.99 -7.81
CA ARG A 4 8.54 -1.32 -7.85
C ARG A 4 9.31 -0.49 -8.89
N GLU A 5 8.71 -0.27 -10.05
CA GLU A 5 9.33 0.52 -11.14
C GLU A 5 9.52 1.98 -10.71
N ARG A 6 8.56 2.54 -9.96
CA ARG A 6 8.64 3.90 -9.41
C ARG A 6 9.71 4.04 -8.34
N GLU A 7 9.75 3.14 -7.37
CA GLU A 7 10.76 3.21 -6.30
C GLU A 7 12.19 3.17 -6.85
N LEU A 8 12.40 2.42 -7.95
CA LEU A 8 13.67 2.39 -8.68
C LEU A 8 13.93 3.71 -9.43
N GLN A 9 12.91 4.33 -10.01
CA GLN A 9 13.03 5.63 -10.68
C GLN A 9 13.33 6.77 -9.70
N ASP A 10 12.69 6.75 -8.53
CA ASP A 10 12.82 7.77 -7.49
C ASP A 10 14.09 7.60 -6.63
N GLY A 11 14.85 6.51 -6.84
CA GLY A 11 16.06 6.22 -6.07
C GLY A 11 15.78 5.95 -4.60
N ALA A 12 14.62 5.36 -4.29
CA ALA A 12 14.24 5.07 -2.92
C ALA A 12 15.26 4.13 -2.26
N GLU A 13 15.70 4.46 -1.05
CA GLU A 13 16.74 3.75 -0.29
C GLU A 13 16.42 2.25 -0.10
N MET A 14 15.12 1.90 -0.08
CA MET A 14 14.62 0.53 0.01
C MET A 14 13.71 0.19 -1.18
N ALA A 15 14.15 0.45 -2.41
CA ALA A 15 13.36 0.14 -3.59
C ALA A 15 12.92 -1.34 -3.62
N GLY A 16 11.62 -1.56 -3.80
CA GLY A 16 10.95 -2.86 -3.69
C GLY A 16 10.19 -3.06 -2.38
N TRP A 17 10.51 -2.32 -1.31
CA TRP A 17 9.91 -2.55 0.01
C TRP A 17 8.40 -2.24 0.05
N THR A 18 7.96 -1.15 -0.61
CA THR A 18 6.51 -0.85 -0.67
C THR A 18 5.79 -1.86 -1.54
N ALA A 19 6.39 -2.26 -2.66
CA ALA A 19 5.80 -3.27 -3.55
C ALA A 19 5.62 -4.62 -2.83
N ASP A 20 6.66 -5.10 -2.15
CA ASP A 20 6.64 -6.36 -1.41
C ASP A 20 5.62 -6.29 -0.24
N THR A 21 5.50 -5.14 0.42
CA THR A 21 4.49 -4.90 1.48
C THR A 21 3.08 -4.95 0.92
N LEU A 22 2.81 -4.29 -0.21
CA LEU A 22 1.51 -4.31 -0.88
C LEU A 22 1.13 -5.73 -1.35
N GLU A 23 2.08 -6.49 -1.90
CA GLU A 23 1.84 -7.88 -2.31
C GLU A 23 1.45 -8.75 -1.11
N ARG A 24 2.09 -8.57 0.05
CA ARG A 24 1.72 -9.25 1.28
C ARG A 24 0.31 -8.89 1.73
N ILE A 25 -0.03 -7.60 1.76
CA ILE A 25 -1.38 -7.13 2.13
C ILE A 25 -2.42 -7.75 1.20
N LEU A 26 -2.25 -7.63 -0.12
CA LEU A 26 -3.18 -8.17 -1.11
C LEU A 26 -3.37 -9.70 -1.02
N SER A 27 -2.35 -10.42 -0.56
CA SER A 27 -2.46 -11.87 -0.35
C SER A 27 -3.30 -12.26 0.87
N ILE A 28 -3.45 -11.34 1.84
CA ILE A 28 -4.20 -11.53 3.09
C ILE A 28 -5.60 -10.93 2.96
N ASP A 29 -5.64 -9.68 2.52
CA ASP A 29 -6.84 -8.86 2.39
C ASP A 29 -6.77 -8.06 1.08
N PRO A 30 -7.42 -8.55 0.00
CA PRO A 30 -7.43 -7.85 -1.28
C PRO A 30 -8.35 -6.61 -1.30
N VAL A 31 -9.09 -6.35 -0.21
CA VAL A 31 -10.03 -5.23 -0.12
C VAL A 31 -9.74 -4.42 1.14
N VAL A 32 -8.99 -3.33 0.99
CA VAL A 32 -8.65 -2.44 2.10
C VAL A 32 -9.71 -1.36 2.32
N THR A 33 -9.82 -0.89 3.55
CA THR A 33 -10.66 0.28 3.89
C THR A 33 -9.80 1.54 3.88
N ILE A 34 -10.23 2.55 3.13
CA ILE A 34 -9.60 3.88 3.15
C ILE A 34 -9.86 4.52 4.52
N ASP A 35 -8.78 4.88 5.19
CA ASP A 35 -8.81 5.53 6.52
C ASP A 35 -9.06 7.03 6.39
N HIS A 36 -8.39 7.69 5.45
CA HIS A 36 -8.59 9.11 5.18
C HIS A 36 -8.18 9.47 3.75
N VAL A 37 -8.58 10.66 3.33
CA VAL A 37 -8.09 11.33 2.12
C VAL A 37 -7.37 12.59 2.57
N ASP A 38 -6.14 12.79 2.12
CA ASP A 38 -5.33 13.95 2.53
C ASP A 38 -5.76 15.26 1.85
N GLU A 39 -5.08 16.37 2.17
CA GLU A 39 -5.40 17.69 1.63
C GLU A 39 -5.19 17.82 0.11
N TYR A 40 -4.44 16.90 -0.50
CA TYR A 40 -4.20 16.83 -1.93
C TYR A 40 -5.17 15.89 -2.65
N GLY A 41 -6.11 15.27 -1.92
CA GLY A 41 -7.06 14.31 -2.47
C GLY A 41 -6.52 12.89 -2.59
N MET A 42 -5.34 12.59 -2.04
CA MET A 42 -4.76 11.25 -2.08
C MET A 42 -5.45 10.35 -1.03
N PRO A 43 -6.00 9.19 -1.41
CA PRO A 43 -6.54 8.23 -0.47
C PRO A 43 -5.44 7.42 0.21
N TRP A 44 -5.58 7.24 1.53
CA TRP A 44 -4.64 6.50 2.38
C TRP A 44 -5.35 5.41 3.17
N PHE A 45 -4.67 4.28 3.38
CA PHE A 45 -5.09 3.22 4.28
C PHE A 45 -3.96 2.82 5.22
N ARG A 46 -4.35 2.25 6.37
CA ARG A 46 -3.42 1.70 7.36
C ARG A 46 -3.53 0.19 7.40
N TYR A 47 -2.42 -0.49 7.65
CA TYR A 47 -2.42 -1.94 7.81
C TYR A 47 -1.33 -2.38 8.79
N GLU A 48 -1.61 -3.42 9.57
CA GLU A 48 -0.66 -4.05 10.49
C GLU A 48 -0.24 -5.41 9.92
N LEU A 49 1.06 -5.62 9.79
CA LEU A 49 1.63 -6.90 9.37
C LEU A 49 2.51 -7.47 10.47
N ILE A 50 2.53 -8.79 10.62
CA ILE A 50 3.58 -9.45 11.39
C ILE A 50 4.83 -9.53 10.52
N GLY A 51 5.87 -8.80 10.91
CA GLY A 51 7.17 -8.78 10.25
C GLY A 51 7.93 -10.10 10.38
N ALA A 52 9.06 -10.20 9.67
CA ALA A 52 9.87 -11.42 9.63
C ALA A 52 10.41 -11.85 11.01
N GLU A 53 10.61 -10.90 11.92
CA GLU A 53 11.07 -11.13 13.30
C GLU A 53 9.92 -11.39 14.29
N GLY A 54 8.69 -11.53 13.80
CA GLY A 54 7.49 -11.69 14.64
C GLY A 54 7.00 -10.39 15.30
N VAL A 55 7.57 -9.24 14.93
CA VAL A 55 7.19 -7.92 15.43
C VAL A 55 6.08 -7.32 14.56
N VAL A 56 5.14 -6.60 15.17
CA VAL A 56 4.08 -5.88 14.44
C VAL A 56 4.68 -4.67 13.72
N GLU A 57 4.57 -4.66 12.40
CA GLU A 57 4.90 -3.55 11.51
C GLU A 57 3.63 -2.75 11.22
N HIS A 58 3.68 -1.43 11.39
CA HIS A 58 2.56 -0.54 11.10
C HIS A 58 2.84 0.20 9.80
N HIS A 59 1.95 0.05 8.83
CA HIS A 59 2.09 0.63 7.50
C HIS A 59 0.99 1.67 7.25
N SER A 60 1.37 2.79 6.64
CA SER A 60 0.47 3.81 6.12
C SER A 60 0.78 3.98 4.64
N LEU A 61 -0.17 3.61 3.79
CA LEU A 61 0.04 3.45 2.36
C LEU A 61 -0.95 4.33 1.59
N ALA A 62 -0.43 5.08 0.62
CA ALA A 62 -1.23 5.85 -0.32
C ALA A 62 -1.61 5.00 -1.54
N ILE A 63 -2.77 5.26 -2.12
CA ILE A 63 -3.19 4.64 -3.39
C ILE A 63 -3.11 5.69 -4.49
N TYR A 64 -2.28 5.45 -5.49
CA TYR A 64 -2.12 6.35 -6.63
C TYR A 64 -3.11 6.03 -7.76
N ASP A 65 -3.53 7.06 -8.50
CA ASP A 65 -4.55 6.96 -9.58
C ASP A 65 -4.20 5.99 -10.72
N ASP A 66 -2.91 5.69 -10.91
CA ASP A 66 -2.42 4.78 -11.95
C ASP A 66 -2.17 3.35 -11.43
N GLU A 67 -2.55 3.08 -10.18
CA GLU A 67 -2.67 1.73 -9.65
C GLU A 67 -4.01 1.10 -10.03
N SER A 68 -4.09 -0.23 -10.01
CA SER A 68 -5.24 -0.99 -10.50
C SER A 68 -6.33 -1.22 -9.44
N TRP A 69 -6.49 -0.30 -8.49
CA TRP A 69 -7.51 -0.42 -7.45
C TRP A 69 -8.87 0.04 -7.96
N GLU A 70 -9.92 -0.72 -7.61
CA GLU A 70 -11.30 -0.36 -7.93
C GLU A 70 -12.08 -0.15 -6.64
N ARG A 71 -12.91 0.90 -6.60
CA ARG A 71 -13.80 1.13 -5.46
C ARG A 71 -14.88 0.05 -5.44
N VAL A 72 -14.90 -0.73 -4.38
CA VAL A 72 -16.00 -1.65 -4.09
C VAL A 72 -17.16 -0.88 -3.46
N ALA A 73 -18.32 -0.87 -4.12
CA ALA A 73 -19.55 -0.40 -3.49
C ALA A 73 -19.94 -1.40 -2.39
N ARG A 74 -20.32 -0.89 -1.21
CA ARG A 74 -21.02 -1.74 -0.23
C ARG A 74 -22.50 -1.76 -0.62
N ASP A 75 -23.01 -2.96 -0.91
CA ASP A 75 -24.44 -3.22 -1.03
C ASP A 75 -25.17 -2.99 0.31
#